data_AF-A0A401IUI4-F1
#
_entry.id   AF-A0A401IUI4-F1
#
_cell.length_a   1.000
_cell.length_b   1.000
_cell.length_c   1.000
_cell.angle_alpha   90.00
_cell.angle_beta   90.00
_cell.angle_gamma   90.00
#
_symmetry.space_group_name_H-M   'P 1'
#
loop_
_entity.id
_entity.type
_entity.pdbx_description
1 polymer ?
#
loop_
_entity_poly.entity_id
_entity_poly.type
_entity_poly.pdbx_seq_one_letter_code
_entity_poly.pdbx_strand_id
1 'polypeptide(L)'
;MIPFDHRYCDVHAPLHKQYQVTSHKQKLVDYKQYNRTQRDDKANSFYRTKQWEQVRNYVVNRDMNMCQVCGNTVTNRKIVDHCIRLEYCRNPLDTANLNTLCYRCHGIKTRMEKRMVEQGKENILQHAKFSWWKKAINEKL
;
A
#
# COMPACT_ATOMS: atom_id res chain seq x y z
N MET A 1 6.20 -21.68 30.92
CA MET A 1 7.62 -21.35 30.65
C MET A 1 8.01 -22.13 29.40
N ILE A 2 8.44 -21.47 28.32
CA ILE A 2 8.81 -22.18 27.08
C ILE A 2 10.26 -22.67 27.26
N PRO A 3 10.54 -23.96 27.08
CA PRO A 3 11.90 -24.50 27.12
C PRO A 3 12.83 -23.76 26.15
N PHE A 4 14.10 -23.60 26.50
CA PHE A 4 15.07 -22.81 25.72
C PHE A 4 15.26 -23.32 24.27
N ASP A 5 15.05 -24.61 24.06
CA ASP A 5 15.13 -25.29 22.77
C ASP A 5 13.84 -25.20 21.92
N HIS A 6 12.75 -24.69 22.50
CA HIS A 6 11.46 -24.56 21.83
C HIS A 6 11.19 -23.11 21.42
N ARG A 7 10.87 -22.88 20.13
CA ARG A 7 10.53 -21.54 19.62
C ARG A 7 9.12 -21.09 19.96
N TYR A 8 8.20 -22.03 20.19
CA TYR A 8 6.78 -21.78 20.46
C TYR A 8 6.31 -22.70 21.59
N CYS A 9 5.31 -22.26 22.35
CA CYS A 9 4.64 -23.15 23.31
C CYS A 9 3.67 -24.09 22.60
N ASP A 10 3.25 -25.15 23.28
CA ASP A 10 2.37 -26.21 22.72
C ASP A 10 1.05 -25.67 22.15
N VAL A 11 0.55 -24.56 22.68
CA VAL A 11 -0.65 -23.87 22.19
C VAL A 11 -0.39 -23.11 20.87
N HIS A 12 0.80 -22.54 20.70
CA HIS A 12 1.16 -21.74 19.51
C HIS A 12 1.93 -22.53 18.44
N ALA A 13 2.50 -23.69 18.79
CA ALA A 13 3.14 -24.62 17.85
C ALA A 13 2.23 -25.03 16.67
N PRO A 14 0.94 -25.39 16.86
CA PRO A 14 0.05 -25.75 15.74
C PRO A 14 -0.41 -24.55 14.91
N LEU A 15 -0.35 -23.32 15.44
CA LEU A 15 -0.69 -22.10 14.71
C LEU A 15 0.43 -21.68 13.75
N HIS A 16 1.66 -22.12 14.01
CA HIS A 16 2.79 -21.86 13.14
C HIS A 16 2.78 -22.83 11.96
N LYS A 17 2.45 -22.31 10.76
CA LYS A 17 2.71 -23.02 9.51
C LYS A 17 4.21 -23.27 9.41
N GLN A 18 4.61 -24.53 9.18
CA GLN A 18 6.00 -24.87 8.85
C GLN A 18 6.48 -23.97 7.71
N TYR A 19 7.63 -23.33 7.91
CA TYR A 19 8.25 -22.47 6.90
C TYR A 19 8.75 -23.35 5.74
N GLN A 20 7.95 -23.43 4.68
CA GLN A 20 8.30 -24.17 3.47
C GLN A 20 9.27 -23.33 2.62
N VAL A 21 10.49 -23.81 2.44
CA VAL A 21 11.49 -23.13 1.59
C VAL A 21 11.09 -23.34 0.12
N THR A 22 10.52 -22.32 -0.51
CA THR A 22 10.16 -22.38 -1.93
C THR A 22 11.35 -22.07 -2.83
N SER A 23 11.56 -22.90 -3.85
CA SER A 23 12.56 -22.69 -4.90
C SER A 23 12.33 -21.36 -5.63
N HIS A 24 13.41 -20.70 -6.08
CA HIS A 24 13.34 -19.48 -6.90
C HIS A 24 12.45 -19.68 -8.15
N LYS A 25 12.51 -20.86 -8.76
CA LYS A 25 11.68 -21.20 -9.93
C LYS A 25 10.19 -21.25 -9.57
N GLN A 26 9.85 -21.78 -8.40
CA GLN A 26 8.48 -21.81 -7.89
C GLN A 26 7.96 -20.39 -7.63
N LYS A 27 8.77 -19.54 -6.97
CA LYS A 27 8.39 -18.13 -6.74
C LYS A 27 8.08 -17.38 -8.03
N LEU A 28 8.85 -17.62 -9.10
CA LEU A 28 8.60 -17.02 -10.41
C LEU A 28 7.29 -17.51 -11.04
N VAL A 29 6.97 -18.80 -10.91
CA VAL A 29 5.72 -19.39 -11.40
C VAL A 29 4.53 -18.81 -10.64
N ASP A 30 4.59 -18.77 -9.31
CA ASP A 30 3.54 -18.21 -8.46
C ASP A 30 3.31 -16.72 -8.78
N TYR A 31 4.39 -15.96 -8.98
CA TYR A 31 4.31 -14.56 -9.39
C TYR A 31 3.66 -14.40 -10.77
N LYS A 32 3.99 -15.26 -11.74
CA LYS A 32 3.41 -15.24 -13.09
C LYS A 32 1.92 -15.60 -13.06
N GLN A 33 1.54 -16.57 -12.23
CA GLN A 33 0.15 -16.97 -12.02
C GLN A 33 -0.66 -15.84 -11.35
N TYR A 34 -0.15 -15.23 -10.28
CA TYR A 34 -0.77 -14.09 -9.61
C TYR A 34 -0.98 -12.90 -10.57
N ASN A 35 0.04 -12.56 -11.38
CA ASN A 35 -0.08 -11.50 -12.37
C ASN A 35 -1.11 -11.80 -13.47
N ARG A 36 -1.47 -13.08 -13.71
CA ARG A 36 -2.47 -13.46 -14.71
C ARG A 36 -3.89 -13.54 -14.15
N THR A 37 -4.05 -13.99 -12.91
CA THR A 37 -5.37 -14.30 -12.35
C THR A 37 -5.91 -13.22 -11.41
N GLN A 38 -5.03 -12.49 -10.73
CA GLN A 38 -5.43 -11.52 -9.68
C GLN A 38 -5.11 -10.07 -10.04
N ARG A 39 -4.19 -9.86 -11.00
CA ARG A 39 -3.84 -8.52 -11.45
C ARG A 39 -4.80 -8.10 -12.55
N ASP A 40 -5.81 -7.34 -12.18
CA ASP A 40 -6.76 -6.79 -13.13
C ASP A 40 -6.06 -5.80 -14.07
N ASP A 41 -5.91 -6.20 -15.35
CA ASP A 41 -5.24 -5.39 -16.37
C ASP A 41 -6.03 -4.10 -16.68
N LYS A 42 -7.37 -4.10 -16.51
CA LYS A 42 -8.17 -2.87 -16.64
C LYS A 42 -7.85 -1.90 -15.52
N ALA A 43 -7.78 -2.36 -14.27
CA ALA A 43 -7.43 -1.53 -13.12
C ALA A 43 -6.00 -0.95 -13.21
N ASN A 44 -5.07 -1.68 -13.87
CA ASN A 44 -3.69 -1.22 -14.05
C ASN A 44 -3.47 -0.35 -15.29
N SER A 45 -4.42 -0.30 -16.23
CA SER A 45 -4.28 0.47 -17.47
C SER A 45 -4.02 1.96 -17.20
N PHE A 46 -4.71 2.54 -16.22
CA PHE A 46 -4.53 3.94 -15.79
C PHE A 46 -3.07 4.24 -15.40
N TYR A 47 -2.48 3.38 -14.57
CA TYR A 47 -1.11 3.57 -14.07
C TYR A 47 -0.03 3.40 -15.15
N ARG A 48 -0.38 2.83 -16.32
CA ARG A 48 0.52 2.72 -17.49
C ARG A 48 0.41 3.91 -18.45
N THR A 49 -0.53 4.85 -18.21
CA THR A 49 -0.71 6.00 -19.10
C THR A 49 0.42 7.02 -18.95
N LYS A 50 0.77 7.71 -20.06
CA LYS A 50 1.75 8.80 -20.06
C LYS A 50 1.31 9.99 -19.19
N GLN A 51 0.00 10.25 -19.13
CA GLN A 51 -0.57 11.31 -18.29
C GLN A 51 -0.29 11.05 -16.81
N TRP A 52 -0.51 9.81 -16.35
CA TRP A 52 -0.19 9.43 -14.99
C TRP A 52 1.30 9.56 -14.70
N GLU A 53 2.17 9.12 -15.61
CA GLU A 53 3.62 9.25 -15.45
C GLU A 53 4.06 10.71 -15.26
N GLN A 54 3.53 11.63 -16.07
CA GLN A 54 3.82 13.06 -15.96
C GLN A 54 3.35 13.63 -14.63
N VAL A 55 2.10 13.37 -14.24
CA VAL A 55 1.52 13.84 -12.98
C VAL A 55 2.27 13.26 -11.78
N ARG A 56 2.62 11.97 -11.83
CA ARG A 56 3.41 11.31 -10.80
C ARG A 56 4.77 11.98 -10.63
N ASN A 57 5.47 12.26 -11.74
CA ASN A 57 6.77 12.92 -11.68
C ASN A 57 6.67 14.34 -11.13
N TYR A 58 5.63 15.09 -11.52
CA TYR A 58 5.33 16.40 -10.98
C TYR A 58 5.10 16.36 -9.46
N VAL A 59 4.24 15.46 -8.97
CA VAL A 59 3.92 15.32 -7.54
C VAL A 59 5.16 14.95 -6.72
N VAL A 60 5.96 14.00 -7.21
CA VAL A 60 7.22 13.62 -6.58
C VAL A 60 8.18 14.80 -6.47
N ASN A 61 8.26 15.63 -7.50
CA ASN A 61 9.14 16.81 -7.52
C ASN A 61 8.63 17.90 -6.58
N ARG A 62 7.32 18.18 -6.59
CA ARG A 62 6.64 19.10 -5.65
C ARG A 62 6.93 18.71 -4.19
N ASP A 63 6.85 17.41 -3.91
CA ASP A 63 7.05 16.84 -2.59
C ASP A 63 8.55 16.65 -2.24
N MET A 64 9.47 17.09 -3.11
CA MET A 64 10.92 17.00 -2.94
C MET A 64 11.43 15.59 -2.64
N ASN A 65 10.78 14.57 -3.20
CA ASN A 65 11.03 13.16 -2.91
C ASN A 65 10.89 12.78 -1.42
N MET A 66 10.11 13.54 -0.64
CA MET A 66 9.85 13.27 0.77
C MET A 66 8.45 12.73 1.00
N CYS A 67 8.33 11.84 1.97
CA CYS A 67 7.04 11.35 2.44
C CYS A 67 6.26 12.48 3.11
N GLN A 68 5.07 12.81 2.60
CA GLN A 68 4.24 13.90 3.12
C GLN A 68 3.63 13.62 4.50
N VAL A 69 3.72 12.37 4.97
CA VAL A 69 3.29 11.95 6.31
C VAL A 69 4.43 12.03 7.32
N CYS A 70 5.51 11.25 7.10
CA CYS A 70 6.59 11.07 8.08
C CYS A 70 7.85 11.89 7.80
N GLY A 71 7.93 12.63 6.68
CA GLY A 71 9.08 13.46 6.32
C GLY A 71 10.29 12.71 5.76
N ASN A 72 10.32 11.38 5.80
CA ASN A 72 11.47 10.61 5.32
C ASN A 72 11.65 10.69 3.80
N THR A 73 12.90 10.76 3.35
CA THR A 73 13.28 10.71 1.94
C THR A 73 12.94 9.35 1.31
N VAL A 74 12.31 9.38 0.14
CA VAL A 74 11.87 8.20 -0.60
C VAL A 74 12.85 7.90 -1.74
N THR A 75 13.87 7.08 -1.45
CA THR A 75 14.98 6.79 -2.38
C THR A 75 14.70 5.61 -3.32
N ASN A 76 14.34 4.44 -2.76
CA ASN A 76 14.34 3.18 -3.52
C ASN A 76 12.99 2.75 -4.09
N ARG A 77 11.88 3.40 -3.72
CA ARG A 77 10.52 3.09 -4.23
C ARG A 77 9.55 4.25 -4.01
N LYS A 78 9.50 5.17 -4.97
CA LYS A 78 8.62 6.34 -4.93
C LYS A 78 7.17 5.93 -5.17
N ILE A 79 6.33 6.10 -4.17
CA ILE A 79 4.90 5.80 -4.25
C ILE A 79 4.16 7.13 -4.21
N VAL A 80 3.39 7.41 -5.26
CA VAL A 80 2.40 8.48 -5.27
C VAL A 80 1.06 7.83 -5.08
N ASP A 81 0.36 8.23 -4.04
CA ASP A 81 -0.86 7.59 -3.58
C ASP A 81 -2.02 8.57 -3.59
N HIS A 82 -3.20 8.07 -3.96
CA HIS A 82 -4.45 8.82 -3.97
C HIS A 82 -5.04 8.89 -2.56
N CYS A 83 -5.27 10.09 -2.04
CA CYS A 83 -5.91 10.34 -0.74
C CYS A 83 -7.35 9.79 -0.72
N ILE A 84 -8.12 10.10 -1.77
CA ILE A 84 -9.39 9.47 -2.12
C ILE A 84 -9.10 8.43 -3.20
N ARG A 85 -9.41 7.16 -2.94
CA ARG A 85 -9.09 6.02 -3.82
C ARG A 85 -9.52 6.27 -5.27
N LEU A 86 -8.77 5.69 -6.21
CA LEU A 86 -9.00 5.81 -7.65
C LEU A 86 -10.46 5.52 -8.06
N GLU A 87 -11.08 4.52 -7.43
CA GLU A 87 -12.47 4.10 -7.66
C GLU A 87 -13.52 5.17 -7.31
N TYR A 88 -13.17 6.11 -6.41
CA TYR A 88 -14.10 7.09 -5.86
C TYR A 88 -13.81 8.53 -6.32
N CYS A 89 -12.61 8.80 -6.84
CA CYS A 89 -12.22 10.14 -7.24
C CYS A 89 -12.87 10.56 -8.55
N ARG A 90 -13.32 11.83 -8.65
CA ARG A 90 -13.87 12.39 -9.90
C ARG A 90 -12.80 12.64 -10.96
N ASN A 91 -11.61 13.07 -10.52
CA ASN A 91 -10.46 13.31 -11.39
C ASN A 91 -9.25 12.55 -10.82
N PRO A 92 -8.78 11.48 -11.48
CA PRO A 92 -7.68 10.66 -10.99
C PRO A 92 -6.30 11.30 -11.17
N LEU A 93 -6.21 12.38 -11.96
CA LEU A 93 -4.99 13.15 -12.21
C LEU A 93 -4.92 14.45 -11.37
N ASP A 94 -5.89 14.69 -10.50
CA ASP A 94 -5.89 15.86 -9.62
C ASP A 94 -4.73 15.78 -8.61
N THR A 95 -3.75 16.67 -8.77
CA THR A 95 -2.57 16.74 -7.91
C THR A 95 -2.87 17.05 -6.44
N ALA A 96 -4.03 17.66 -6.13
CA ALA A 96 -4.45 17.90 -4.75
C ALA A 96 -4.86 16.60 -4.03
N ASN A 97 -5.30 15.59 -4.79
CA ASN A 97 -5.63 14.27 -4.28
C ASN A 97 -4.39 13.35 -4.19
N LEU A 98 -3.21 13.79 -4.63
CA LEU A 98 -2.02 12.96 -4.76
C LEU A 98 -0.91 13.40 -3.80
N ASN A 99 -0.32 12.43 -3.11
CA ASN A 99 0.78 12.68 -2.17
C ASN A 99 1.86 11.60 -2.28
N THR A 100 3.13 12.01 -2.13
CA THR A 100 4.27 11.11 -2.08
C THR A 100 4.33 10.44 -0.70
N LEU A 101 4.34 9.11 -0.68
CA LEU A 101 4.42 8.30 0.54
C LEU A 101 5.62 7.36 0.49
N CYS A 102 6.21 7.09 1.66
CA CYS A 102 7.14 5.99 1.83
C CYS A 102 6.39 4.64 1.91
N TYR A 103 7.09 3.54 1.65
CA TYR A 103 6.51 2.19 1.69
C TYR A 103 5.79 1.88 3.01
N ARG A 104 6.34 2.33 4.14
CA ARG A 104 5.76 2.12 5.47
C ARG A 104 4.42 2.85 5.63
N CYS A 105 4.37 4.14 5.33
CA CYS A 105 3.16 4.96 5.45
C CYS A 105 2.07 4.48 4.48
N HIS A 106 2.46 4.18 3.23
CA HIS A 106 1.57 3.60 2.25
C HIS A 106 0.97 2.27 2.74
N GLY A 107 1.79 1.37 3.28
CA GLY A 107 1.32 0.10 3.83
C GLY A 107 0.34 0.24 5.00
N ILE A 108 0.52 1.26 5.86
CA ILE A 108 -0.45 1.57 6.92
C ILE A 108 -1.77 2.01 6.31
N LYS A 109 -1.74 2.97 5.37
CA LYS A 109 -2.94 3.45 4.67
C LYS A 109 -3.70 2.30 3.99
N THR A 110 -3.03 1.48 3.19
CA THR A 110 -3.67 0.35 2.50
C THR A 110 -4.36 -0.61 3.47
N ARG A 111 -3.78 -0.90 4.64
CA ARG A 111 -4.41 -1.75 5.65
C ARG A 111 -5.64 -1.09 6.28
N MET A 112 -5.58 0.22 6.52
CA MET A 112 -6.70 0.99 7.05
C MET A 112 -7.85 1.05 6.05
N GLU A 113 -7.56 1.32 4.79
CA GLU A 113 -8.55 1.32 3.71
C GLU A 113 -9.27 -0.03 3.60
N LYS A 114 -8.52 -1.14 3.57
CA LYS A 114 -9.10 -2.49 3.55
C LYS A 114 -10.06 -2.72 4.73
N ARG A 115 -9.62 -2.39 5.94
CA ARG A 115 -10.47 -2.49 7.14
C ARG A 115 -11.72 -1.62 7.06
N MET A 116 -11.62 -0.42 6.49
CA MET A 116 -12.75 0.48 6.35
C MET A 116 -13.77 -0.03 5.33
N VAL A 117 -13.31 -0.60 4.22
CA VAL A 117 -14.17 -1.26 3.23
C VAL A 117 -14.87 -2.47 3.86
N GLU A 118 -14.15 -3.34 4.58
CA GLU A 118 -14.73 -4.49 5.30
C GLU A 118 -15.79 -4.08 6.34
N GLN A 119 -15.67 -2.89 6.92
CA GLN A 119 -16.63 -2.32 7.87
C GLN A 119 -17.78 -1.56 7.21
N GLY A 120 -17.86 -1.50 5.88
CA GLY A 120 -18.88 -0.73 5.14
C GLY A 120 -18.73 0.79 5.28
N LYS A 121 -17.55 1.30 5.67
CA LYS A 121 -17.27 2.73 5.90
C LYS A 121 -16.75 3.45 4.65
N GLU A 122 -17.23 3.06 3.48
CA GLU A 122 -16.74 3.58 2.20
C GLU A 122 -17.00 5.08 2.03
N ASN A 123 -18.12 5.59 2.55
CA ASN A 123 -18.45 7.02 2.52
C ASN A 123 -17.35 7.90 3.15
N ILE A 124 -16.67 7.40 4.19
CA ILE A 124 -15.56 8.12 4.83
C ILE A 124 -14.37 8.19 3.86
N LEU A 125 -14.06 7.09 3.16
CA LEU A 125 -12.97 7.03 2.19
C LEU A 125 -13.18 7.95 0.98
N GLN A 126 -14.44 8.21 0.61
CA GLN A 126 -14.80 9.10 -0.50
C GLN A 126 -14.57 10.59 -0.18
N HIS A 127 -14.60 10.97 1.10
CA HIS A 127 -14.51 12.35 1.55
C HIS A 127 -13.31 12.64 2.47
N ALA A 128 -12.45 11.64 2.69
CA ALA A 128 -11.28 11.77 3.55
C ALA A 128 -10.30 12.80 2.98
N LYS A 129 -9.92 13.77 3.82
CA LYS A 129 -8.88 14.76 3.51
C LYS A 129 -7.50 14.21 3.85
N PHE A 130 -6.48 14.70 3.16
CA PHE A 130 -5.10 14.28 3.41
C PHE A 130 -4.63 14.57 4.84
N SER A 131 -5.08 15.69 5.44
CA SER A 131 -4.77 16.03 6.84
C SER A 131 -5.25 14.97 7.83
N TRP A 132 -6.42 14.37 7.58
CA TRP A 132 -6.95 13.28 8.38
C TRP A 132 -6.09 12.02 8.22
N TRP A 133 -5.75 11.65 6.99
CA TRP A 133 -4.86 10.51 6.73
C TRP A 133 -3.49 10.69 7.36
N LYS A 134 -2.92 11.89 7.29
CA LYS A 134 -1.63 12.20 7.91
C LYS A 134 -1.67 11.92 9.42
N LYS A 135 -2.71 12.39 10.11
CA LYS A 135 -2.91 12.12 11.55
C LYS A 135 -3.11 10.62 11.81
N ALA A 136 -4.02 9.98 11.08
CA ALA A 136 -4.41 8.60 11.29
C ALA A 136 -3.25 7.61 11.04
N ILE A 137 -2.41 7.88 10.03
CA ILE A 137 -1.20 7.09 9.75
C ILE A 137 -0.14 7.35 10.83
N ASN A 138 0.04 8.61 11.26
CA ASN A 138 1.04 8.96 12.26
C ASN A 138 0.77 8.34 13.63
N GLU A 139 -0.50 8.18 14.02
CA GLU A 139 -0.90 7.45 15.24
C GLU A 139 -0.59 5.94 15.20
N LYS A 140 -0.21 5.41 14.04
CA LYS A 140 0.15 4.00 13.81
C LYS A 140 1.62 3.80 13.41
N LEU A 141 2.40 4.88 13.32
CA LEU A 141 3.85 4.85 13.16
C LEU A 141 4.53 4.57 14.50
#